data_AF-E8WIZ8-F1
#
_entry.id   AF-E8WIZ8-F1
#
_cell.length_a   1.000
_cell.length_b   1.000
_cell.length_c   1.000
_cell.angle_alpha   90.00
_cell.angle_beta   90.00
_cell.angle_gamma   90.00
#
_symmetry.space_group_name_H-M   'P 1'
#
loop_
_entity.id
_entity.type
_entity.pdbx_description
1 polymer ?
#
loop_
_entity_poly.entity_id
_entity_poly.type
_entity_poly.pdbx_seq_one_letter_code
_entity_poly.pdbx_strand_id
1 'polypeptide(L)'
;MKRISRSILAAATLLTFGAGTSFALTANSNYTITSSKLQSNGTLATIETVPALTDADGKLTFTLTTLPTNAEVNFIAFTIKDASGTVVRQGVAPAPPDGDVNQLGINDLATVQATTFLKAAELAGTDDPILAAYLLVLLRSPDLQAGDVLKLATLGQTAIVGNSGFEGYMLANGVSQAKLAALKSCLIYNPDSSKSTLRDFTKGYYTAVQSSSTATETSETQKAGGLMADVFMNAAACADVELDHITNAHEAAGAAADTTGLFGGPEGLSANLMSSIDQSMSAFNRKIGMVKMVTDYTNALNTLQASGAQVSTFIAAAQAMAASTAAVDAQYGDFFRDPAGYLAAHPGTDASTIQSAINSIFQNAWTTFQNAIAASDAEINSLKAVIIGAFPGIQLPPDFGTNYIGPQTQVNWPIQQVVMVSWMLNLIQGGGSISYTRDTTAIPTMMQQWMGSCSTPQYWDQQSCTGNGGTWTSQRSTFETPSTAFNAYLAMQQDVNIVDMARNSIWDNNNQPTQEQRMQAASDFMTRLASIESKIVATKAGGTSASAAEKKAIIKLMLQPNAN
;
A
#
# COMPACT_ATOMS: atom_id res chain seq x y z
N MET A 1 -12.53 -5.68 8.72
CA MET A 1 -13.48 -4.64 8.29
C MET A 1 -14.76 -5.33 7.82
N LYS A 2 -15.84 -5.21 8.59
CA LYS A 2 -17.16 -5.76 8.25
C LYS A 2 -17.91 -4.74 7.39
N ARG A 3 -18.00 -4.96 6.08
CA ARG A 3 -19.07 -4.36 5.26
C ARG A 3 -20.00 -5.47 4.77
N ILE A 4 -21.13 -5.53 5.49
CA ILE A 4 -22.49 -5.79 5.01
C ILE A 4 -22.71 -7.08 4.20
N SER A 5 -23.04 -8.14 4.95
CA SER A 5 -23.82 -9.28 4.46
C SER A 5 -25.31 -8.92 4.55
N ARG A 6 -25.99 -8.65 3.42
CA ARG A 6 -27.46 -8.81 3.27
C ARG A 6 -27.84 -9.10 1.81
N SER A 7 -28.06 -10.40 1.56
CA SER A 7 -29.10 -11.04 0.72
C SER A 7 -29.38 -10.56 -0.72
N ILE A 8 -29.33 -11.49 -1.68
CA ILE A 8 -30.51 -12.11 -2.33
C ILE A 8 -30.08 -13.29 -3.23
N LEU A 9 -30.77 -14.41 -3.05
CA LEU A 9 -30.79 -15.62 -3.86
C LEU A 9 -31.61 -15.35 -5.13
N ALA A 10 -31.03 -15.54 -6.32
CA ALA A 10 -31.81 -15.71 -7.55
C ALA A 10 -31.07 -16.63 -8.53
N ALA A 11 -31.76 -17.71 -8.89
CA ALA A 11 -31.29 -18.77 -9.77
C ALA A 11 -30.88 -18.24 -11.15
N ALA A 12 -29.73 -18.67 -11.65
CA ALA A 12 -29.38 -18.58 -13.07
C ALA A 12 -28.92 -19.95 -13.55
N THR A 13 -29.68 -20.46 -14.50
CA THR A 13 -29.60 -21.74 -15.18
C THR A 13 -28.22 -21.96 -15.82
N LEU A 14 -27.73 -23.21 -15.69
CA LEU A 14 -26.55 -23.76 -16.36
C LEU A 14 -26.44 -23.32 -17.83
N LEU A 15 -25.32 -22.69 -18.18
CA LEU A 15 -24.65 -22.90 -19.45
C LEU A 15 -23.20 -23.28 -19.13
N THR A 16 -22.93 -24.57 -19.17
CA THR A 16 -21.58 -25.13 -19.15
C THR A 16 -20.87 -24.74 -20.44
N PHE A 17 -20.10 -23.66 -20.41
CA PHE A 17 -19.04 -23.46 -21.39
C PHE A 17 -17.78 -24.10 -20.84
N GLY A 18 -17.38 -25.21 -21.49
CA GLY A 18 -16.10 -25.86 -21.21
C GLY A 18 -14.95 -24.89 -21.43
N ALA A 19 -13.97 -24.93 -20.52
CA ALA A 19 -12.71 -24.23 -20.64
C ALA A 19 -11.98 -24.66 -21.92
N GLY A 20 -12.03 -23.83 -22.96
CA GLY A 20 -11.28 -24.00 -24.20
C GLY A 20 -10.68 -22.66 -24.62
N THR A 21 -9.35 -22.59 -24.64
CA THR A 21 -8.50 -21.61 -25.38
C THR A 21 -9.09 -20.20 -25.55
N SER A 22 -9.46 -19.51 -24.48
CA SER A 22 -10.32 -18.32 -24.56
C SER A 22 -9.62 -17.01 -24.97
N PHE A 23 -8.42 -17.03 -25.58
CA PHE A 23 -7.67 -15.80 -25.86
C PHE A 23 -7.24 -15.61 -27.33
N ALA A 24 -7.26 -16.67 -28.13
CA ALA A 24 -6.84 -16.63 -29.53
C ALA A 24 -7.87 -15.92 -30.42
N LEU A 25 -7.41 -15.07 -31.33
CA LEU A 25 -8.24 -14.58 -32.43
C LEU A 25 -8.58 -15.75 -33.36
N THR A 26 -9.58 -15.59 -34.23
CA THR A 26 -9.86 -16.60 -35.26
C THR A 26 -8.60 -16.85 -36.09
N ALA A 27 -8.13 -18.10 -36.11
CA ALA A 27 -6.91 -18.51 -36.81
C ALA A 27 -7.02 -18.27 -38.33
N ASN A 28 -5.86 -18.05 -38.97
CA ASN A 28 -5.74 -17.86 -40.42
C ASN A 28 -6.72 -16.83 -41.02
N SER A 29 -7.00 -15.75 -40.29
CA SER A 29 -7.99 -14.73 -40.64
C SER A 29 -7.35 -13.34 -40.74
N ASN A 30 -7.86 -12.51 -41.65
CA ASN A 30 -7.36 -11.16 -41.87
C ASN A 30 -7.94 -10.19 -40.84
N TYR A 31 -7.07 -9.34 -40.31
CA TYR A 31 -7.40 -8.25 -39.40
C TYR A 31 -6.76 -6.95 -39.85
N THR A 32 -7.29 -5.84 -39.35
CA THR A 32 -6.72 -4.51 -39.52
C THR A 32 -6.27 -3.98 -38.17
N ILE A 33 -5.02 -3.56 -38.07
CA ILE A 33 -4.43 -2.99 -36.86
C ILE A 33 -4.29 -1.49 -37.07
N THR A 34 -4.93 -0.71 -36.21
CA THR A 34 -4.77 0.75 -36.16
C THR A 34 -3.95 1.10 -34.94
N SER A 35 -2.82 1.77 -35.13
CA SER A 35 -2.05 2.39 -34.06
C SER A 35 -2.44 3.87 -33.94
N SER A 36 -2.55 4.38 -32.72
CA SER A 36 -2.94 5.77 -32.46
C SER A 36 -2.17 6.33 -31.28
N LYS A 37 -1.82 7.61 -31.36
CA LYS A 37 -1.31 8.35 -30.21
C LYS A 37 -2.48 8.76 -29.32
N LEU A 38 -2.37 8.55 -28.02
CA LEU A 38 -3.28 9.18 -27.06
C LEU A 38 -2.75 10.58 -26.78
N GLN A 39 -3.51 11.60 -27.19
CA GLN A 39 -3.12 12.99 -27.02
C GLN A 39 -3.39 13.46 -25.60
N SER A 40 -2.70 14.51 -25.16
CA SER A 40 -2.86 15.11 -23.82
C SER A 40 -4.24 15.67 -23.51
N ASN A 41 -5.12 15.76 -24.51
CA ASN A 41 -6.54 16.11 -24.34
C ASN A 41 -7.46 14.87 -24.27
N GLY A 42 -6.90 13.66 -24.12
CA GLY A 42 -7.65 12.41 -24.03
C GLY A 42 -8.16 11.85 -25.36
N THR A 43 -7.89 12.51 -26.49
CA THR A 43 -8.36 12.05 -27.81
C THR A 43 -7.32 11.19 -28.53
N LEU A 44 -7.78 10.27 -29.39
CA LEU A 44 -6.91 9.47 -30.24
C LEU A 44 -6.62 10.16 -31.57
N ALA A 45 -5.36 10.13 -31.99
CA ALA A 45 -4.98 10.48 -33.36
C ALA A 45 -4.25 9.31 -34.01
N THR A 46 -4.74 8.87 -35.16
CA THR A 46 -4.18 7.75 -35.90
C THR A 46 -2.74 8.03 -36.31
N ILE A 47 -1.86 7.05 -36.09
CA ILE A 47 -0.48 7.04 -36.56
C ILE A 47 -0.44 6.26 -37.88
N GLU A 48 -0.83 4.98 -37.83
CA GLU A 48 -0.76 4.07 -38.96
C GLU A 48 -1.90 3.05 -38.91
N THR A 49 -2.23 2.48 -40.06
CA THR A 49 -3.15 1.35 -40.17
C THR A 49 -2.54 0.30 -41.10
N VAL A 50 -2.37 -0.92 -40.59
CA VAL A 50 -1.74 -2.03 -41.31
C VAL A 50 -2.64 -3.27 -41.33
N PRO A 51 -2.69 -4.03 -42.43
CA PRO A 51 -3.31 -5.35 -42.43
C PRO A 51 -2.39 -6.38 -41.76
N ALA A 52 -2.96 -7.39 -41.11
CA ALA A 52 -2.21 -8.57 -40.70
C ALA A 52 -3.09 -9.83 -40.74
N LEU A 53 -2.42 -10.98 -40.87
CA LEU A 53 -3.04 -12.31 -40.91
C LEU A 53 -2.67 -13.04 -39.62
N THR A 54 -3.65 -13.63 -38.94
CA THR A 54 -3.37 -14.51 -37.79
C THR A 54 -2.72 -15.81 -38.25
N ASP A 55 -1.84 -16.37 -37.43
CA ASP A 55 -1.31 -17.71 -37.65
C ASP A 55 -2.34 -18.81 -37.29
N ALA A 56 -1.90 -20.07 -37.33
CA ALA A 56 -2.74 -21.23 -37.01
C ALA A 56 -3.21 -21.27 -35.55
N ASP A 57 -2.51 -20.57 -34.65
CA ASP A 57 -2.83 -20.46 -33.23
C ASP A 57 -3.62 -19.18 -32.92
N GLY A 58 -3.96 -18.38 -33.93
CA GLY A 58 -4.71 -17.14 -33.76
C GLY A 58 -3.88 -15.95 -33.26
N LYS A 59 -2.54 -15.98 -33.39
CA LYS A 59 -1.65 -14.87 -33.01
C LYS A 59 -1.39 -13.93 -34.19
N LEU A 60 -1.28 -12.64 -33.89
CA LEU A 60 -0.93 -11.60 -34.87
C LEU A 60 0.52 -11.18 -34.71
N THR A 61 1.25 -11.08 -35.82
CA THR A 61 2.55 -10.41 -35.91
C THR A 61 2.49 -9.35 -37.00
N PHE A 62 2.91 -8.13 -36.69
CA PHE A 62 2.94 -7.01 -37.64
C PHE A 62 4.11 -6.08 -37.33
N THR A 63 4.46 -5.24 -38.30
CA THR A 63 5.50 -4.21 -38.16
C THR A 63 4.89 -2.86 -38.48
N LEU A 64 5.22 -1.86 -37.67
CA LEU A 64 4.84 -0.47 -37.88
C LEU A 64 6.05 0.30 -38.40
N THR A 65 5.81 1.27 -39.27
CA THR A 65 6.89 2.05 -39.91
C THR A 65 7.44 3.15 -39.01
N THR A 66 6.58 3.75 -38.20
CA THR A 66 6.95 4.79 -37.21
C THR A 66 6.08 4.68 -35.97
N LEU A 67 6.67 4.89 -34.79
CA LEU A 67 5.96 4.97 -33.51
C LEU A 67 6.46 6.21 -32.73
N PRO A 68 5.57 6.95 -32.04
CA PRO A 68 5.97 8.08 -31.22
C PRO A 68 6.72 7.61 -29.98
N THR A 69 7.54 8.50 -29.43
CA THR A 69 8.31 8.25 -28.19
C THR A 69 7.63 8.83 -26.95
N ASN A 70 8.13 8.48 -25.76
CA ASN A 70 7.67 9.07 -24.49
C ASN A 70 7.89 10.59 -24.39
N ALA A 71 8.70 11.18 -25.26
CA ALA A 71 8.86 12.64 -25.35
C ALA A 71 7.67 13.30 -26.06
N GLU A 72 6.89 12.55 -26.84
CA GLU A 72 5.78 13.07 -27.65
C GLU A 72 4.41 12.78 -27.03
N VAL A 73 4.22 11.57 -26.49
CA VAL A 73 2.98 11.12 -25.85
C VAL A 73 3.26 10.14 -24.73
N ASN A 74 2.34 10.05 -23.76
CA ASN A 74 2.45 9.07 -22.69
C ASN A 74 2.11 7.65 -23.16
N PHE A 75 1.11 7.51 -24.03
CA PHE A 75 0.53 6.23 -24.42
C PHE A 75 0.26 6.09 -25.91
N ILE A 76 0.37 4.85 -26.39
CA ILE A 76 0.03 4.41 -27.73
C ILE A 76 -1.12 3.41 -27.60
N ALA A 77 -2.20 3.65 -28.33
CA ALA A 77 -3.35 2.77 -28.41
C ALA A 77 -3.30 1.91 -29.67
N PHE A 78 -3.70 0.65 -29.53
CA PHE A 78 -3.80 -0.32 -30.61
C PHE A 78 -5.23 -0.81 -30.69
N THR A 79 -5.84 -0.73 -31.87
CA THR A 79 -7.19 -1.23 -32.13
C THR A 79 -7.12 -2.28 -33.23
N ILE A 80 -7.61 -3.49 -32.95
CA ILE A 80 -7.65 -4.59 -33.91
C ILE A 80 -9.09 -4.79 -34.34
N LYS A 81 -9.32 -4.71 -35.66
CA LYS A 81 -10.62 -4.91 -36.28
C LYS A 81 -10.62 -6.16 -37.14
N ASP A 82 -11.72 -6.90 -37.12
CA ASP A 82 -11.94 -8.02 -38.04
C ASP A 82 -12.30 -7.53 -39.46
N ALA A 83 -12.53 -8.47 -40.38
CA ALA A 83 -12.92 -8.17 -41.75
C ALA A 83 -14.27 -7.44 -41.89
N SER A 84 -15.14 -7.48 -40.86
CA SER A 84 -16.40 -6.73 -40.82
C SER A 84 -16.23 -5.30 -40.33
N GLY A 85 -15.03 -4.94 -39.85
CA GLY A 85 -14.74 -3.64 -39.24
C GLY A 85 -15.07 -3.58 -37.75
N THR A 86 -15.45 -4.70 -37.13
CA THR A 86 -15.77 -4.80 -35.70
C THR A 86 -14.48 -4.81 -34.89
N VAL A 87 -14.41 -4.03 -33.81
CA VAL A 87 -13.28 -4.05 -32.87
C VAL A 87 -13.35 -5.35 -32.08
N VAL A 88 -12.34 -6.21 -32.25
CA VAL A 88 -12.25 -7.51 -31.56
C VAL A 88 -11.24 -7.50 -30.42
N ARG A 89 -10.26 -6.59 -30.47
CA ARG A 89 -9.25 -6.40 -29.43
C ARG A 89 -8.80 -4.94 -29.38
N GLN A 90 -8.43 -4.49 -28.19
CA GLN A 90 -7.86 -3.17 -27.97
C GLN A 90 -6.73 -3.24 -26.94
N GLY A 91 -5.69 -2.45 -27.10
CA GLY A 91 -4.57 -2.43 -26.17
C GLY A 91 -4.03 -1.02 -26.01
N VAL A 92 -3.42 -0.75 -24.87
CA VAL A 92 -2.67 0.47 -24.63
C VAL A 92 -1.30 0.10 -24.09
N ALA A 93 -0.28 0.76 -24.61
CA ALA A 93 1.08 0.63 -24.11
C ALA A 93 1.68 2.01 -23.83
N PRO A 94 2.54 2.12 -22.81
CA PRO A 94 3.49 3.24 -22.70
C PRO A 94 4.22 3.52 -24.01
N ALA A 95 4.40 4.78 -24.38
CA ALA A 95 5.25 5.11 -25.54
C ALA A 95 6.73 4.91 -25.17
N PRO A 96 7.55 4.16 -25.94
CA PRO A 96 8.93 3.89 -25.54
C PRO A 96 9.84 5.13 -25.55
N PRO A 97 10.92 5.17 -24.74
CA PRO A 97 12.05 6.05 -24.98
C PRO A 97 12.60 5.84 -26.38
N ASP A 98 13.26 6.87 -26.91
CA ASP A 98 13.88 6.79 -28.21
C ASP A 98 14.90 5.63 -28.27
N GLY A 99 14.82 4.84 -29.35
CA GLY A 99 15.64 3.64 -29.55
C GLY A 99 15.30 2.41 -28.68
N ASP A 100 14.29 2.48 -27.81
CA ASP A 100 13.91 1.37 -26.94
C ASP A 100 12.71 0.57 -27.50
N VAL A 101 12.54 -0.67 -27.04
CA VAL A 101 11.48 -1.59 -27.47
C VAL A 101 10.40 -1.72 -26.41
N ASN A 102 9.13 -1.62 -26.77
CA ASN A 102 8.03 -1.94 -25.85
C ASN A 102 7.41 -3.31 -26.18
N GLN A 103 7.00 -4.04 -25.14
CA GLN A 103 6.35 -5.34 -25.25
C GLN A 103 4.89 -5.21 -24.79
N LEU A 104 3.96 -5.52 -25.69
CA LEU A 104 2.52 -5.43 -25.47
C LEU A 104 1.86 -6.76 -25.83
N GLY A 105 1.11 -7.32 -24.87
CA GLY A 105 0.14 -8.39 -25.14
C GLY A 105 -1.27 -7.85 -25.09
N ILE A 106 -2.12 -8.27 -26.04
CA ILE A 106 -3.52 -7.88 -26.07
C ILE A 106 -4.38 -9.14 -25.98
N ASN A 107 -5.05 -9.31 -24.85
CA ASN A 107 -6.06 -10.34 -24.59
C ASN A 107 -7.41 -9.68 -24.23
N ASP A 108 -8.40 -10.47 -23.82
CA ASP A 108 -9.72 -9.94 -23.46
C ASP A 108 -9.66 -8.97 -22.27
N LEU A 109 -8.88 -9.30 -21.24
CA LEU A 109 -8.71 -8.42 -20.08
C LEU A 109 -8.04 -7.09 -20.47
N ALA A 110 -6.94 -7.16 -21.23
CA ALA A 110 -6.25 -5.97 -21.75
C ALA A 110 -7.17 -5.14 -22.65
N THR A 111 -8.09 -5.78 -23.37
CA THR A 111 -9.10 -5.10 -24.21
C THR A 111 -10.07 -4.29 -23.37
N VAL A 112 -10.63 -4.88 -22.32
CA VAL A 112 -11.55 -4.18 -21.43
C VAL A 112 -10.85 -3.07 -20.65
N GLN A 113 -9.62 -3.32 -20.19
CA GLN A 113 -8.75 -2.34 -19.56
C GLN A 113 -8.47 -1.15 -20.49
N ALA A 114 -8.04 -1.41 -21.72
CA ALA A 114 -7.77 -0.39 -22.73
C ALA A 114 -9.04 0.40 -23.08
N THR A 115 -10.16 -0.28 -23.29
CA THR A 115 -11.44 0.36 -23.62
C THR A 115 -11.86 1.33 -22.50
N THR A 116 -11.77 0.88 -21.25
CA THR A 116 -12.14 1.69 -20.09
C THR A 116 -11.19 2.87 -19.90
N PHE A 117 -9.88 2.66 -20.02
CA PHE A 117 -8.91 3.74 -19.92
C PHE A 117 -9.11 4.79 -21.01
N LEU A 118 -9.24 4.37 -22.28
CA LEU A 118 -9.44 5.30 -23.39
C LEU A 118 -10.73 6.09 -23.25
N LYS A 119 -11.79 5.46 -22.72
CA LYS A 119 -13.03 6.17 -22.41
C LYS A 119 -12.85 7.18 -21.28
N ALA A 120 -12.11 6.81 -20.23
CA ALA A 120 -11.81 7.70 -19.12
C ALA A 120 -10.96 8.89 -19.55
N ALA A 121 -9.95 8.64 -20.39
CA ALA A 121 -9.09 9.67 -20.97
C ALA A 121 -9.92 10.68 -21.77
N GLU A 122 -10.81 10.21 -22.64
CA GLU A 122 -11.74 11.06 -23.40
C GLU A 122 -12.63 11.91 -22.48
N LEU A 123 -13.25 11.30 -21.45
CA LEU A 123 -14.14 12.01 -20.52
C LEU A 123 -13.39 13.03 -19.65
N ALA A 124 -12.20 12.65 -19.19
CA ALA A 124 -11.35 13.49 -18.34
C ALA A 124 -10.61 14.57 -19.14
N GLY A 125 -10.52 14.43 -20.47
CA GLY A 125 -9.78 15.32 -21.34
C GLY A 125 -8.28 15.28 -21.08
N THR A 126 -7.72 14.11 -20.73
CA THR A 126 -6.31 13.93 -20.35
C THR A 126 -5.78 12.54 -20.69
N ASP A 127 -4.46 12.42 -20.88
CA ASP A 127 -3.74 11.14 -21.04
C ASP A 127 -3.02 10.72 -19.75
N ASP A 128 -3.60 11.05 -18.60
CA ASP A 128 -2.93 10.97 -17.30
C ASP A 128 -2.40 9.57 -16.94
N PRO A 129 -1.10 9.41 -16.63
CA PRO A 129 -0.53 8.13 -16.24
C PRO A 129 -1.06 7.57 -14.91
N ILE A 130 -1.48 8.43 -13.98
CA ILE A 130 -2.10 7.98 -12.72
C ILE A 130 -3.49 7.40 -13.01
N LEU A 131 -4.25 8.06 -13.90
CA LEU A 131 -5.56 7.57 -14.35
C LEU A 131 -5.44 6.19 -15.01
N ALA A 132 -4.45 6.04 -15.90
CA ALA A 132 -4.13 4.76 -16.53
C ALA A 132 -3.83 3.69 -15.47
N ALA A 133 -2.86 3.95 -14.59
CA ALA A 133 -2.42 3.01 -13.58
C ALA A 133 -3.57 2.54 -12.66
N TYR A 134 -4.45 3.45 -12.24
CA TYR A 134 -5.61 3.10 -11.42
C TYR A 134 -6.61 2.21 -12.14
N LEU A 135 -7.01 2.58 -13.36
CA LEU A 135 -7.99 1.79 -14.11
C LEU A 135 -7.45 0.40 -14.45
N LEU A 136 -6.14 0.28 -14.70
CA LEU A 136 -5.47 -0.99 -14.90
C LEU A 136 -5.45 -1.88 -13.64
N VAL A 137 -5.45 -1.30 -12.43
CA VAL A 137 -5.55 -2.07 -11.17
C VAL A 137 -6.97 -2.45 -10.81
N LEU A 138 -7.91 -1.52 -11.00
CA LEU A 138 -9.33 -1.71 -10.65
C LEU A 138 -9.96 -2.84 -11.47
N LEU A 139 -9.48 -3.05 -12.69
CA LEU A 139 -10.03 -4.00 -13.63
C LEU A 139 -9.24 -5.30 -13.65
N ARG A 140 -9.69 -6.28 -12.88
CA ARG A 140 -9.13 -7.65 -12.91
C ARG A 140 -10.00 -8.66 -13.66
N SER A 141 -11.15 -8.24 -14.20
CA SER A 141 -12.10 -9.10 -14.91
C SER A 141 -12.31 -8.68 -16.37
N PRO A 142 -12.30 -9.62 -17.33
CA PRO A 142 -12.68 -9.36 -18.72
C PRO A 142 -14.21 -9.27 -18.90
N ASP A 143 -15.01 -9.70 -17.93
CA ASP A 143 -16.47 -9.80 -18.06
C ASP A 143 -17.17 -8.52 -17.60
N LEU A 144 -16.94 -7.42 -18.32
CA LEU A 144 -17.63 -6.14 -18.08
C LEU A 144 -18.72 -5.87 -19.10
N GLN A 145 -19.85 -5.37 -18.63
CA GLN A 145 -20.87 -4.84 -19.53
C GLN A 145 -20.44 -3.45 -20.02
N ALA A 146 -20.90 -3.05 -21.22
CA ALA A 146 -20.61 -1.72 -21.78
C ALA A 146 -21.04 -0.57 -20.83
N GLY A 147 -22.10 -0.78 -20.05
CA GLY A 147 -22.53 0.18 -19.01
C GLY A 147 -21.55 0.30 -17.84
N ASP A 148 -20.84 -0.77 -17.47
CA ASP A 148 -19.82 -0.75 -16.43
C ASP A 148 -18.58 0.03 -16.88
N VAL A 149 -18.18 -0.09 -18.15
CA VAL A 149 -17.05 0.65 -18.73
C VAL A 149 -17.24 2.17 -18.57
N LEU A 150 -18.43 2.69 -18.89
CA LEU A 150 -18.72 4.12 -18.75
C LEU A 150 -18.70 4.58 -17.28
N LYS A 151 -19.26 3.77 -16.38
CA LYS A 151 -19.28 4.07 -14.94
C LYS A 151 -17.88 4.09 -14.36
N LEU A 152 -17.04 3.12 -14.72
CA LEU A 152 -15.64 3.06 -14.30
C LEU A 152 -14.81 4.21 -14.87
N ALA A 153 -15.06 4.60 -16.12
CA ALA A 153 -14.42 5.76 -16.72
C ALA A 153 -14.75 7.06 -15.95
N THR A 154 -16.03 7.23 -15.58
CA THR A 154 -16.50 8.35 -14.74
C THR A 154 -15.88 8.32 -13.33
N LEU A 155 -15.77 7.12 -12.76
CA LEU A 155 -15.14 6.91 -11.46
C LEU A 155 -13.66 7.28 -11.51
N GLY A 156 -12.91 6.79 -12.49
CA GLY A 156 -11.49 7.08 -12.68
C GLY A 156 -11.24 8.59 -12.85
N GLN A 157 -12.03 9.26 -13.69
CA GLN A 157 -11.96 10.72 -13.84
C GLN A 157 -12.11 11.43 -12.49
N THR A 158 -13.18 11.11 -11.75
CA THR A 158 -13.50 11.78 -10.49
C THR A 158 -12.47 11.47 -9.41
N ALA A 159 -12.01 10.22 -9.34
CA ALA A 159 -11.06 9.74 -8.34
C ALA A 159 -9.67 10.35 -8.51
N ILE A 160 -9.24 10.60 -9.75
CA ILE A 160 -7.84 10.96 -10.03
C ILE A 160 -7.70 12.43 -10.38
N VAL A 161 -8.54 12.91 -11.29
CA VAL A 161 -8.39 14.22 -11.93
C VAL A 161 -9.20 15.28 -11.18
N GLY A 162 -8.66 16.49 -11.12
CA GLY A 162 -9.33 17.63 -10.49
C GLY A 162 -8.90 17.88 -9.04
N ASN A 163 -9.67 18.70 -8.33
CA ASN A 163 -9.24 19.32 -7.06
C ASN A 163 -9.47 18.46 -5.81
N SER A 164 -10.30 17.41 -5.88
CA SER A 164 -10.70 16.60 -4.73
C SER A 164 -10.23 15.14 -4.77
N GLY A 165 -9.66 14.70 -5.90
CA GLY A 165 -9.13 13.36 -6.09
C GLY A 165 -7.65 13.23 -5.72
N PHE A 166 -7.00 12.22 -6.27
CA PHE A 166 -5.59 11.92 -6.05
C PHE A 166 -4.70 13.16 -6.25
N GLU A 167 -4.77 13.79 -7.43
CA GLU A 167 -3.89 14.91 -7.77
C GLU A 167 -4.15 16.16 -6.94
N GLY A 168 -5.43 16.46 -6.73
CA GLY A 168 -5.86 17.56 -5.87
C GLY A 168 -5.30 17.42 -4.45
N TYR A 169 -5.37 16.22 -3.88
CA TYR A 169 -4.78 15.94 -2.56
C TYR A 169 -3.27 16.16 -2.56
N MET A 170 -2.55 15.60 -3.54
CA MET A 170 -1.09 15.72 -3.63
C MET A 170 -0.65 17.20 -3.62
N LEU A 171 -1.26 18.01 -4.49
CA LEU A 171 -0.94 19.43 -4.62
C LEU A 171 -1.32 20.24 -3.37
N ALA A 172 -2.49 19.96 -2.79
CA ALA A 172 -2.96 20.63 -1.58
C ALA A 172 -2.09 20.32 -0.35
N ASN A 173 -1.38 19.20 -0.36
CA ASN A 173 -0.58 18.72 0.77
C ASN A 173 0.93 18.79 0.52
N GLY A 174 1.40 19.75 -0.29
CA GLY A 174 2.82 20.11 -0.36
C GLY A 174 3.64 19.38 -1.43
N VAL A 175 3.04 18.49 -2.23
CA VAL A 175 3.70 17.97 -3.43
C VAL A 175 3.65 19.05 -4.51
N SER A 176 4.81 19.49 -4.99
CA SER A 176 4.86 20.50 -6.04
C SER A 176 4.36 19.94 -7.38
N GLN A 177 3.90 20.81 -8.26
CA GLN A 177 3.48 20.42 -9.60
C GLN A 177 4.61 19.74 -10.40
N ALA A 178 5.87 20.15 -10.18
CA ALA A 178 7.03 19.51 -10.77
C ALA A 178 7.23 18.08 -10.27
N LYS A 179 7.06 17.83 -8.95
CA LYS A 179 7.12 16.47 -8.38
C LYS A 179 5.97 15.60 -8.87
N LEU A 180 4.76 16.16 -9.01
CA LEU A 180 3.63 15.43 -9.58
C LEU A 180 3.86 15.08 -11.06
N ALA A 181 4.40 16.00 -11.86
CA ALA A 181 4.77 15.72 -13.24
C ALA A 181 5.88 14.66 -13.35
N ALA A 182 6.89 14.73 -12.47
CA ALA A 182 7.93 13.71 -12.38
C ALA A 182 7.35 12.35 -12.00
N LEU A 183 6.42 12.29 -11.04
CA LEU A 183 5.72 11.05 -10.66
C LEU A 183 5.02 10.43 -11.86
N LYS A 184 4.24 11.23 -12.61
CA LYS A 184 3.55 10.79 -13.83
C LYS A 184 4.53 10.25 -14.87
N SER A 185 5.65 10.94 -15.11
CA SER A 185 6.70 10.46 -16.02
C SER A 185 7.33 9.15 -15.53
N CYS A 186 7.64 9.04 -14.24
CA CYS A 186 8.29 7.87 -13.65
C CYS A 186 7.37 6.63 -13.58
N LEU A 187 6.05 6.81 -13.60
CA LEU A 187 5.09 5.70 -13.76
C LEU A 187 5.24 5.02 -15.12
N ILE A 188 5.46 5.81 -16.17
CA ILE A 188 5.63 5.31 -17.53
C ILE A 188 7.04 4.73 -17.71
N TYR A 189 8.07 5.52 -17.34
CA TYR A 189 9.48 5.14 -17.47
C TYR A 189 10.30 5.64 -16.29
N ASN A 190 11.00 4.70 -15.63
CA ASN A 190 11.96 5.02 -14.59
C ASN A 190 13.37 5.09 -15.20
N PRO A 191 14.18 6.11 -14.85
CA PRO A 191 15.58 6.19 -15.30
C PRO A 191 16.44 5.03 -14.77
N ASP A 192 16.05 4.39 -13.66
CA ASP A 192 16.66 3.16 -13.17
C ASP A 192 15.90 1.95 -13.75
N SER A 193 16.55 1.23 -14.68
CA SER A 193 15.96 0.07 -15.37
C SER A 193 15.70 -1.14 -14.47
N SER A 194 16.17 -1.14 -13.22
CA SER A 194 15.81 -2.15 -12.23
C SER A 194 14.45 -1.91 -11.58
N LYS A 195 13.84 -0.75 -11.83
CA LYS A 195 12.57 -0.33 -11.23
C LYS A 195 11.40 -0.64 -12.15
N SER A 196 10.36 -1.23 -11.56
CA SER A 196 9.12 -1.56 -12.26
C SER A 196 8.34 -0.31 -12.66
N THR A 197 7.75 -0.36 -13.86
CA THR A 197 6.97 0.71 -14.50
C THR A 197 5.70 0.14 -15.16
N LEU A 198 4.85 1.00 -15.73
CA LEU A 198 3.72 0.56 -16.57
C LEU A 198 4.17 -0.26 -17.80
N ARG A 199 5.43 -0.12 -18.25
CA ARG A 199 5.98 -0.98 -19.31
C ARG A 199 6.14 -2.43 -18.86
N ASP A 200 6.53 -2.64 -17.61
CA ASP A 200 6.64 -4.00 -17.05
C ASP A 200 5.25 -4.64 -16.88
N PHE A 201 4.24 -3.83 -16.57
CA PHE A 201 2.84 -4.27 -16.55
C PHE A 201 2.39 -4.79 -17.93
N THR A 202 2.63 -4.05 -19.02
CA THR A 202 2.26 -4.49 -20.38
C THR A 202 3.09 -5.69 -20.86
N LYS A 203 4.34 -5.80 -20.40
CA LYS A 203 5.20 -6.96 -20.63
C LYS A 203 4.67 -8.24 -19.98
N GLY A 204 4.01 -8.15 -18.82
CA GLY A 204 3.32 -9.28 -18.21
C GLY A 204 2.26 -9.88 -19.14
N TYR A 205 1.41 -9.04 -19.74
CA TYR A 205 0.43 -9.47 -20.74
C TYR A 205 1.08 -10.03 -22.01
N TYR A 206 2.18 -9.42 -22.47
CA TYR A 206 2.93 -9.96 -23.60
C TYR A 206 3.41 -11.39 -23.32
N THR A 207 3.97 -11.62 -22.14
CA THR A 207 4.47 -12.94 -21.72
C THR A 207 3.32 -13.94 -21.57
N ALA A 208 2.17 -13.51 -21.05
CA ALA A 208 0.96 -14.32 -20.96
C ALA A 208 0.47 -14.77 -22.34
N VAL A 209 0.31 -13.83 -23.29
CA VAL A 209 -0.14 -14.10 -24.66
C VAL A 209 0.86 -14.98 -25.44
N GLN A 210 2.15 -14.84 -25.16
CA GLN A 210 3.16 -15.69 -25.80
C GLN A 210 3.19 -17.12 -25.25
N SER A 211 2.68 -17.33 -24.04
CA SER A 211 2.73 -18.63 -23.38
C SER A 211 1.86 -19.67 -24.08
N SER A 212 2.34 -20.92 -24.08
CA SER A 212 1.55 -22.10 -24.46
C SER A 212 1.00 -22.85 -23.23
N SER A 213 1.22 -22.32 -22.02
CA SER A 213 0.80 -22.92 -20.75
C SER A 213 -0.21 -22.03 -20.05
N THR A 214 -1.43 -22.55 -19.86
CA THR A 214 -2.50 -21.86 -19.10
C THR A 214 -2.08 -21.49 -17.68
N ALA A 215 -1.21 -22.28 -17.05
CA ALA A 215 -0.68 -21.97 -15.72
C ALA A 215 0.28 -20.76 -15.74
N THR A 216 1.15 -20.68 -16.74
CA THR A 216 2.07 -19.54 -16.91
C THR A 216 1.30 -18.29 -17.32
N GLU A 217 0.35 -18.41 -18.24
CA GLU A 217 -0.56 -17.34 -18.66
C GLU A 217 -1.31 -16.72 -17.46
N THR A 218 -1.91 -17.57 -16.62
CA THR A 218 -2.60 -17.15 -15.40
C THR A 218 -1.63 -16.46 -14.44
N SER A 219 -0.45 -17.05 -14.22
CA SER A 219 0.55 -16.50 -13.31
C SER A 219 1.07 -15.12 -13.76
N GLU A 220 1.38 -14.93 -15.05
CA GLU A 220 1.88 -13.66 -15.56
C GLU A 220 0.82 -12.55 -15.54
N THR A 221 -0.43 -12.88 -15.84
CA THR A 221 -1.55 -11.93 -15.73
C THR A 221 -1.79 -11.51 -14.27
N GLN A 222 -1.69 -12.45 -13.33
CA GLN A 222 -1.79 -12.17 -11.89
C GLN A 222 -0.60 -11.34 -11.37
N LYS A 223 0.63 -11.64 -11.81
CA LYS A 223 1.84 -10.86 -11.48
C LYS A 223 1.71 -9.41 -11.92
N ALA A 224 1.21 -9.16 -13.13
CA ALA A 224 0.96 -7.80 -13.62
C ALA A 224 0.00 -7.05 -12.68
N GLY A 225 -1.09 -7.69 -12.24
CA GLY A 225 -2.03 -7.10 -11.26
C GLY A 225 -1.41 -6.79 -9.89
N GLY A 226 -0.42 -7.58 -9.44
CA GLY A 226 0.33 -7.33 -8.20
C GLY A 226 1.51 -6.34 -8.35
N LEU A 227 1.91 -6.03 -9.58
CA LEU A 227 3.06 -5.17 -9.88
C LEU A 227 2.78 -3.68 -9.66
N MET A 228 1.51 -3.25 -9.75
CA MET A 228 1.20 -1.82 -9.76
C MET A 228 1.62 -1.09 -8.47
N ALA A 229 1.55 -1.75 -7.31
CA ALA A 229 2.06 -1.16 -6.08
C ALA A 229 3.54 -0.80 -6.24
N ASP A 230 4.36 -1.71 -6.77
CA ASP A 230 5.79 -1.47 -7.00
C ASP A 230 6.00 -0.34 -8.01
N VAL A 231 5.17 -0.27 -9.06
CA VAL A 231 5.19 0.83 -10.04
C VAL A 231 4.97 2.18 -9.37
N PHE A 232 3.94 2.34 -8.53
CA PHE A 232 3.70 3.60 -7.81
C PHE A 232 4.83 3.95 -6.84
N MET A 233 5.36 2.97 -6.12
CA MET A 233 6.43 3.22 -5.14
C MET A 233 7.75 3.60 -5.80
N ASN A 234 8.10 2.93 -6.89
CA ASN A 234 9.28 3.25 -7.69
C ASN A 234 9.14 4.63 -8.35
N ALA A 235 7.94 4.96 -8.83
CA ALA A 235 7.67 6.28 -9.38
C ALA A 235 7.76 7.38 -8.32
N ALA A 236 7.24 7.13 -7.11
CA ALA A 236 7.33 8.07 -5.98
C ALA A 236 8.79 8.31 -5.57
N ALA A 237 9.60 7.25 -5.46
CA ALA A 237 11.02 7.37 -5.17
C ALA A 237 11.77 8.16 -6.26
N CYS A 238 11.47 7.89 -7.53
CA CYS A 238 12.02 8.61 -8.69
C CYS A 238 11.66 10.11 -8.70
N ALA A 239 10.45 10.44 -8.25
CA ALA A 239 9.93 11.81 -8.20
C ALA A 239 10.21 12.56 -6.89
N ASP A 240 10.93 11.94 -5.94
CA ASP A 240 11.14 12.47 -4.59
C ASP A 240 9.81 12.83 -3.87
N VAL A 241 8.83 11.92 -4.00
CA VAL A 241 7.52 12.03 -3.35
C VAL A 241 7.47 11.07 -2.17
N GLU A 242 7.20 11.58 -0.97
CA GLU A 242 7.06 10.73 0.21
C GLU A 242 5.86 9.78 0.07
N LEU A 243 6.04 8.51 0.46
CA LEU A 243 5.00 7.48 0.33
C LEU A 243 3.74 7.78 1.14
N ASP A 244 3.82 8.58 2.21
CA ASP A 244 2.65 9.08 2.95
C ASP A 244 1.71 9.93 2.06
N HIS A 245 2.27 10.71 1.12
CA HIS A 245 1.43 11.45 0.18
C HIS A 245 0.71 10.51 -0.77
N ILE A 246 1.40 9.45 -1.24
CA ILE A 246 0.80 8.43 -2.10
C ILE A 246 -0.35 7.73 -1.39
N THR A 247 -0.13 7.17 -0.19
CA THR A 247 -1.19 6.43 0.53
C THR A 247 -2.39 7.31 0.85
N ASN A 248 -2.18 8.54 1.28
CA ASN A 248 -3.28 9.46 1.58
C ASN A 248 -4.00 9.95 0.32
N ALA A 249 -3.29 10.16 -0.79
CA ALA A 249 -3.90 10.47 -2.08
C ALA A 249 -4.75 9.31 -2.60
N HIS A 250 -4.41 8.05 -2.29
CA HIS A 250 -5.27 6.90 -2.57
C HIS A 250 -6.58 6.94 -1.77
N GLU A 251 -6.53 7.32 -0.49
CA GLU A 251 -7.75 7.50 0.30
C GLU A 251 -8.62 8.65 -0.22
N ALA A 252 -8.00 9.75 -0.65
CA ALA A 252 -8.69 10.88 -1.30
C ALA A 252 -9.32 10.48 -2.64
N ALA A 253 -8.64 9.65 -3.43
CA ALA A 253 -9.19 9.09 -4.66
C ALA A 253 -10.44 8.24 -4.39
N GLY A 254 -10.39 7.38 -3.35
CA GLY A 254 -11.55 6.64 -2.87
C GLY A 254 -12.69 7.56 -2.44
N ALA A 255 -12.38 8.70 -1.80
CA ALA A 255 -13.34 9.73 -1.42
C ALA A 255 -14.09 10.30 -2.61
N ALA A 256 -13.33 10.79 -3.57
CA ALA A 256 -13.90 11.40 -4.75
C ALA A 256 -14.72 10.36 -5.53
N ALA A 257 -14.26 9.11 -5.60
CA ALA A 257 -15.01 8.01 -6.19
C ALA A 257 -16.36 7.75 -5.48
N ASP A 258 -16.40 7.75 -4.14
CA ASP A 258 -17.63 7.55 -3.37
C ASP A 258 -18.69 8.64 -3.66
N THR A 259 -18.28 9.88 -3.94
CA THR A 259 -19.23 10.98 -4.25
C THR A 259 -20.02 10.77 -5.55
N THR A 260 -19.57 9.87 -6.43
CA THR A 260 -20.26 9.56 -7.69
C THR A 260 -21.57 8.80 -7.47
N GLY A 261 -21.79 8.20 -6.30
CA GLY A 261 -22.94 7.35 -6.02
C GLY A 261 -22.91 5.99 -6.75
N LEU A 262 -21.80 5.67 -7.43
CA LEU A 262 -21.66 4.43 -8.21
C LEU A 262 -21.39 3.19 -7.34
N PHE A 263 -21.03 3.37 -6.07
CA PHE A 263 -20.88 2.28 -5.10
C PHE A 263 -22.19 2.03 -4.34
N GLY A 264 -22.87 0.91 -4.63
CA GLY A 264 -24.01 0.42 -3.83
C GLY A 264 -25.40 0.94 -4.20
N GLY A 265 -25.54 1.73 -5.27
CA GLY A 265 -26.85 2.15 -5.82
C GLY A 265 -27.44 1.17 -6.84
N PRO A 266 -28.76 1.20 -7.11
CA PRO A 266 -29.41 0.39 -8.15
C PRO A 266 -28.91 0.72 -9.58
N GLU A 267 -28.35 1.91 -9.78
CA GLU A 267 -27.67 2.34 -11.00
C GLU A 267 -26.14 2.22 -10.91
N GLY A 268 -25.61 1.68 -9.80
CA GLY A 268 -24.20 1.56 -9.51
C GLY A 268 -23.48 0.46 -10.30
N LEU A 269 -22.21 0.23 -9.94
CA LEU A 269 -21.44 -0.90 -10.46
C LEU A 269 -22.08 -2.23 -10.06
N SER A 270 -21.93 -3.26 -10.90
CA SER A 270 -22.41 -4.60 -10.56
C SER A 270 -21.76 -5.13 -9.26
N ALA A 271 -22.47 -5.96 -8.50
CA ALA A 271 -21.99 -6.47 -7.21
C ALA A 271 -20.68 -7.26 -7.34
N ASN A 272 -20.54 -8.05 -8.43
CA ASN A 272 -19.32 -8.80 -8.71
C ASN A 272 -18.14 -7.86 -9.00
N LEU A 273 -18.37 -6.81 -9.80
CA LEU A 273 -17.35 -5.80 -10.09
C LEU A 273 -16.93 -5.03 -8.82
N MET A 274 -17.89 -4.63 -7.99
CA MET A 274 -17.59 -4.00 -6.70
C MET A 274 -16.74 -4.90 -5.80
N SER A 275 -17.06 -6.19 -5.71
CA SER A 275 -16.27 -7.15 -4.92
C SER A 275 -14.86 -7.33 -5.50
N SER A 276 -14.70 -7.35 -6.83
CA SER A 276 -13.40 -7.44 -7.50
C SER A 276 -12.53 -6.20 -7.21
N ILE A 277 -13.13 -5.00 -7.30
CA ILE A 277 -12.47 -3.72 -7.00
C ILE A 277 -12.02 -3.66 -5.55
N ASP A 278 -12.90 -3.99 -4.60
CA ASP A 278 -12.59 -3.92 -3.15
C ASP A 278 -11.40 -4.81 -2.80
N GLN A 279 -11.36 -6.03 -3.33
CA GLN A 279 -10.25 -6.95 -3.11
C GLN A 279 -8.95 -6.45 -3.75
N SER A 280 -9.02 -5.96 -5.00
CA SER A 280 -7.85 -5.46 -5.73
C SER A 280 -7.24 -4.25 -5.02
N MET A 281 -8.06 -3.29 -4.58
CA MET A 281 -7.61 -2.09 -3.87
C MET A 281 -7.12 -2.42 -2.46
N SER A 282 -7.76 -3.35 -1.75
CA SER A 282 -7.30 -3.82 -0.44
C SER A 282 -5.91 -4.47 -0.55
N ALA A 283 -5.69 -5.34 -1.54
CA ALA A 283 -4.38 -5.96 -1.76
C ALA A 283 -3.31 -4.93 -2.12
N PHE A 284 -3.64 -4.04 -3.06
CA PHE A 284 -2.77 -2.96 -3.51
C PHE A 284 -2.34 -2.03 -2.37
N ASN A 285 -3.28 -1.51 -1.57
CA ASN A 285 -2.99 -0.60 -0.45
C ASN A 285 -2.12 -1.26 0.62
N ARG A 286 -2.40 -2.53 0.96
CA ARG A 286 -1.59 -3.29 1.92
C ARG A 286 -0.15 -3.44 1.45
N LYS A 287 0.06 -3.73 0.17
CA LYS A 287 1.42 -3.85 -0.39
C LYS A 287 2.19 -2.53 -0.31
N ILE A 288 1.54 -1.40 -0.62
CA ILE A 288 2.16 -0.07 -0.45
C ILE A 288 2.51 0.16 1.02
N GLY A 289 1.60 -0.11 1.95
CA GLY A 289 1.84 0.05 3.39
C GLY A 289 3.01 -0.79 3.89
N MET A 290 3.17 -2.03 3.40
CA MET A 290 4.32 -2.89 3.76
C MET A 290 5.64 -2.34 3.28
N VAL A 291 5.75 -1.96 2.00
CA VAL A 291 7.01 -1.42 1.47
C VAL A 291 7.34 -0.09 2.11
N LYS A 292 6.34 0.77 2.34
CA LYS A 292 6.52 1.99 3.13
C LYS A 292 7.08 1.68 4.51
N MET A 293 6.52 0.70 5.22
CA MET A 293 7.05 0.25 6.49
C MET A 293 8.51 -0.20 6.35
N VAL A 294 8.86 -1.01 5.35
CA VAL A 294 10.25 -1.46 5.13
C VAL A 294 11.18 -0.26 4.94
N THR A 295 10.83 0.64 4.02
CA THR A 295 11.65 1.80 3.67
C THR A 295 11.84 2.73 4.85
N ASP A 296 10.75 3.14 5.51
CA ASP A 296 10.81 4.11 6.61
C ASP A 296 11.63 3.55 7.79
N TYR A 297 11.40 2.30 8.18
CA TYR A 297 12.12 1.69 9.30
C TYR A 297 13.57 1.38 8.94
N THR A 298 13.86 0.93 7.72
CA THR A 298 15.25 0.73 7.27
C THR A 298 16.04 2.04 7.31
N ASN A 299 15.45 3.13 6.80
CA ASN A 299 16.07 4.45 6.85
C ASN A 299 16.27 4.93 8.30
N ALA A 300 15.28 4.72 9.17
CA ALA A 300 15.39 5.08 10.58
C ALA A 300 16.47 4.26 11.32
N LEU A 301 16.54 2.94 11.09
CA LEU A 301 17.56 2.06 11.64
C LEU A 301 18.96 2.49 11.20
N ASN A 302 19.16 2.74 9.90
CA ASN A 302 20.44 3.23 9.37
C ASN A 302 20.83 4.59 9.96
N THR A 303 19.86 5.51 10.09
CA THR A 303 20.09 6.85 10.64
C THR A 303 20.56 6.80 12.10
N LEU A 304 20.02 5.87 12.90
CA LEU A 304 20.44 5.64 14.29
C LEU A 304 21.59 4.63 14.41
N GLN A 305 22.28 4.33 13.31
CA GLN A 305 23.48 3.48 13.27
C GLN A 305 23.23 2.05 13.78
N ALA A 306 22.08 1.47 13.46
CA ALA A 306 21.85 0.04 13.61
C ALA A 306 22.96 -0.74 12.91
N SER A 307 23.33 -1.91 13.46
CA SER A 307 24.33 -2.77 12.84
C SER A 307 23.82 -3.30 11.49
N GLY A 308 24.74 -3.65 10.59
CA GLY A 308 24.38 -4.26 9.30
C GLY A 308 23.52 -5.52 9.48
N ALA A 309 23.81 -6.33 10.49
CA ALA A 309 23.02 -7.52 10.82
C ALA A 309 21.58 -7.16 11.24
N GLN A 310 21.40 -6.15 12.08
CA GLN A 310 20.07 -5.67 12.49
C GLN A 310 19.23 -5.19 11.30
N VAL A 311 19.85 -4.40 10.42
CA VAL A 311 19.21 -3.89 9.21
C VAL A 311 18.85 -5.04 8.27
N SER A 312 19.78 -5.98 8.03
CA SER A 312 19.52 -7.16 7.19
C SER A 312 18.41 -8.05 7.75
N THR A 313 18.38 -8.31 9.06
CA THR A 313 17.30 -9.09 9.69
C THR A 313 15.96 -8.41 9.52
N PHE A 314 15.88 -7.09 9.76
CA PHE A 314 14.64 -6.34 9.58
C PHE A 314 14.14 -6.37 8.13
N ILE A 315 15.03 -6.10 7.17
CA ILE A 315 14.70 -6.15 5.73
C ILE A 315 14.22 -7.55 5.33
N ALA A 316 14.92 -8.60 5.76
CA ALA A 316 14.55 -9.98 5.44
C ALA A 316 13.18 -10.36 6.02
N ALA A 317 12.90 -9.99 7.28
CA ALA A 317 11.60 -10.21 7.90
C ALA A 317 10.48 -9.49 7.13
N ALA A 318 10.72 -8.25 6.73
CA ALA A 318 9.73 -7.45 6.02
C ALA A 318 9.51 -7.94 4.57
N GLN A 319 10.56 -8.40 3.88
CA GLN A 319 10.47 -9.05 2.57
C GLN A 319 9.71 -10.38 2.65
N ALA A 320 9.92 -11.18 3.70
CA ALA A 320 9.17 -12.41 3.92
C ALA A 320 7.68 -12.14 4.16
N MET A 321 7.35 -11.07 4.89
CA MET A 321 5.96 -10.61 5.05
C MET A 321 5.37 -10.20 3.70
N ALA A 322 6.05 -9.35 2.93
CA ALA A 322 5.59 -8.91 1.61
C ALA A 322 5.36 -10.11 0.66
N ALA A 323 6.29 -11.06 0.61
CA ALA A 323 6.15 -12.28 -0.19
C ALA A 323 4.95 -13.13 0.25
N SER A 324 4.71 -13.28 1.56
CA SER A 324 3.55 -14.00 2.10
C SER A 324 2.23 -13.34 1.69
N THR A 325 2.22 -12.01 1.59
CA THR A 325 1.02 -11.27 1.18
C THR A 325 0.79 -11.28 -0.33
N ALA A 326 1.85 -11.26 -1.14
CA ALA A 326 1.74 -11.45 -2.58
C ALA A 326 1.25 -12.85 -2.96
N ALA A 327 1.54 -13.86 -2.12
CA ALA A 327 1.00 -15.21 -2.30
C ALA A 327 -0.54 -15.26 -2.19
N VAL A 328 -1.17 -14.31 -1.47
CA VAL A 328 -2.64 -14.19 -1.41
C VAL A 328 -3.21 -13.82 -2.79
N ASP A 329 -2.58 -12.87 -3.50
CA ASP A 329 -2.99 -12.49 -4.86
C ASP A 329 -2.85 -13.65 -5.85
N ALA A 330 -1.82 -14.48 -5.70
CA ALA A 330 -1.66 -15.68 -6.52
C ALA A 330 -2.69 -16.77 -6.16
N GLN A 331 -2.92 -17.01 -4.87
CA GLN A 331 -3.81 -18.08 -4.39
C GLN A 331 -5.29 -17.79 -4.64
N TYR A 332 -5.71 -16.54 -4.49
CA TYR A 332 -7.10 -16.10 -4.62
C TYR A 332 -7.35 -15.24 -5.87
N GLY A 333 -6.41 -15.21 -6.82
CA GLY A 333 -6.52 -14.40 -8.03
C GLY A 333 -7.77 -14.69 -8.87
N ASP A 334 -8.18 -15.96 -8.96
CA ASP A 334 -9.43 -16.34 -9.63
C ASP A 334 -10.67 -15.85 -8.89
N PHE A 335 -10.64 -15.87 -7.54
CA PHE A 335 -11.70 -15.28 -6.73
C PHE A 335 -11.76 -13.76 -6.88
N PHE A 336 -10.62 -13.09 -7.02
CA PHE A 336 -10.57 -11.65 -7.27
C PHE A 336 -11.05 -11.27 -8.67
N ARG A 337 -10.86 -12.16 -9.66
CA ARG A 337 -11.35 -11.97 -11.03
C ARG A 337 -12.86 -12.21 -11.15
N ASP A 338 -13.33 -13.36 -10.66
CA ASP A 338 -14.74 -13.75 -10.73
C ASP A 338 -15.16 -14.44 -9.42
N PRO A 339 -15.59 -13.64 -8.43
CA PRO A 339 -16.04 -14.19 -7.15
C PRO A 339 -17.17 -15.20 -7.31
N ALA A 340 -18.12 -14.96 -8.23
CA ALA A 340 -19.30 -15.80 -8.39
C ALA A 340 -18.95 -17.16 -9.03
N GLY A 341 -18.18 -17.15 -10.13
CA GLY A 341 -17.69 -18.37 -10.76
C GLY A 341 -16.75 -19.15 -9.86
N TYR A 342 -15.88 -18.47 -9.10
CA TYR A 342 -15.03 -19.13 -8.11
C TYR A 342 -15.85 -19.86 -7.05
N LEU A 343 -16.87 -19.22 -6.47
CA LEU A 343 -17.73 -19.85 -5.46
C LEU A 343 -18.57 -21.00 -6.04
N ALA A 344 -19.02 -20.88 -7.30
CA ALA A 344 -19.70 -21.98 -7.99
C ALA A 344 -18.79 -23.19 -8.23
N ALA A 345 -17.50 -22.95 -8.55
CA ALA A 345 -16.49 -23.99 -8.71
C ALA A 345 -16.03 -24.62 -7.39
N HIS A 346 -16.26 -23.96 -6.25
CA HIS A 346 -15.88 -24.41 -4.91
C HIS A 346 -17.12 -24.59 -4.00
N PRO A 347 -17.99 -25.58 -4.31
CA PRO A 347 -19.22 -25.80 -3.54
C PRO A 347 -18.90 -26.08 -2.07
N GLY A 348 -19.60 -25.37 -1.17
CA GLY A 348 -19.39 -25.48 0.29
C GLY A 348 -18.46 -24.40 0.88
N THR A 349 -17.93 -23.51 0.05
CA THR A 349 -17.24 -22.28 0.50
C THR A 349 -18.11 -21.05 0.23
N ASP A 350 -18.01 -20.02 1.08
CA ASP A 350 -18.64 -18.72 0.88
C ASP A 350 -17.61 -17.58 0.92
N ALA A 351 -18.02 -16.39 0.47
CA ALA A 351 -17.15 -15.22 0.46
C ALA A 351 -16.63 -14.84 1.86
N SER A 352 -17.40 -15.11 2.92
CA SER A 352 -16.99 -14.81 4.29
C SER A 352 -15.89 -15.74 4.80
N THR A 353 -15.92 -17.00 4.36
CA THR A 353 -14.93 -18.03 4.64
C THR A 353 -13.63 -17.71 3.93
N ILE A 354 -13.69 -17.34 2.64
CA ILE A 354 -12.52 -16.89 1.88
C ILE A 354 -11.93 -15.64 2.53
N GLN A 355 -12.74 -14.65 2.89
CA GLN A 355 -12.25 -13.44 3.55
C GLN A 355 -11.59 -13.75 4.90
N SER A 356 -12.13 -14.70 5.66
CA SER A 356 -11.54 -15.14 6.92
C SER A 356 -10.21 -15.86 6.71
N ALA A 357 -10.10 -16.70 5.66
CA ALA A 357 -8.85 -17.34 5.27
C ALA A 357 -7.79 -16.31 4.86
N ILE A 358 -8.17 -15.34 4.02
CA ILE A 358 -7.32 -14.21 3.63
C ILE A 358 -6.82 -13.46 4.88
N ASN A 359 -7.73 -13.05 5.77
CA ASN A 359 -7.37 -12.35 7.01
C ASN A 359 -6.43 -13.19 7.89
N SER A 360 -6.64 -14.51 7.97
CA SER A 360 -5.77 -15.43 8.71
C SER A 360 -4.35 -15.46 8.13
N ILE A 361 -4.20 -15.53 6.80
CA ILE A 361 -2.89 -15.47 6.14
C ILE A 361 -2.17 -14.16 6.49
N PHE A 362 -2.87 -13.03 6.45
CA PHE A 362 -2.30 -11.74 6.84
C PHE A 362 -1.88 -11.68 8.31
N GLN A 363 -2.73 -12.17 9.23
CA GLN A 363 -2.40 -12.22 10.66
C GLN A 363 -1.21 -13.13 10.95
N ASN A 364 -1.09 -14.25 10.23
CA ASN A 364 0.05 -15.16 10.33
C ASN A 364 1.33 -14.51 9.78
N ALA A 365 1.26 -13.83 8.63
CA ALA A 365 2.38 -13.08 8.08
C ALA A 365 2.86 -11.98 9.03
N TRP A 366 1.91 -11.26 9.67
CA TRP A 366 2.20 -10.23 10.66
C TRP A 366 2.83 -10.80 11.93
N THR A 367 2.30 -11.89 12.46
CA THR A 367 2.86 -12.57 13.65
C THR A 367 4.27 -13.09 13.37
N THR A 368 4.48 -13.66 12.17
CA THR A 368 5.80 -14.11 11.72
C THR A 368 6.78 -12.96 11.62
N PHE A 369 6.36 -11.82 11.05
CA PHE A 369 7.17 -10.60 10.99
C PHE A 369 7.57 -10.13 12.39
N GLN A 370 6.62 -10.01 13.32
CA GLN A 370 6.88 -9.58 14.69
C GLN A 370 7.90 -10.48 15.41
N ASN A 371 7.80 -11.80 15.21
CA ASN A 371 8.76 -12.75 15.76
C ASN A 371 10.15 -12.62 15.10
N ALA A 372 10.19 -12.41 13.78
CA ALA A 372 11.43 -12.34 13.02
C ALA A 372 12.24 -11.06 13.28
N ILE A 373 11.60 -9.98 13.74
CA ILE A 373 12.27 -8.74 14.13
C ILE A 373 12.71 -8.73 15.60
N ALA A 374 12.54 -9.83 16.34
CA ALA A 374 13.06 -9.93 17.69
C ALA A 374 14.60 -9.87 17.66
N ALA A 375 15.19 -9.07 18.55
CA ALA A 375 16.64 -9.04 18.70
C ALA A 375 17.17 -10.39 19.21
N SER A 376 18.42 -10.70 18.88
CA SER A 376 19.09 -11.89 19.40
C SER A 376 19.39 -11.77 20.89
N ASP A 377 19.55 -12.91 21.57
CA ASP A 377 19.97 -12.94 22.98
C ASP A 377 21.30 -12.22 23.20
N ALA A 378 22.21 -12.31 22.22
CA ALA A 378 23.50 -11.63 22.26
C ALA A 378 23.34 -10.11 22.28
N GLU A 379 22.42 -9.57 21.48
CA GLU A 379 22.11 -8.13 21.45
C GLU A 379 21.44 -7.68 22.75
N ILE A 380 20.49 -8.44 23.29
CA ILE A 380 19.87 -8.14 24.59
C ILE A 380 20.90 -8.16 25.72
N ASN A 381 21.78 -9.17 25.74
CA ASN A 381 22.84 -9.26 26.75
C ASN A 381 23.86 -8.13 26.63
N SER A 382 24.21 -7.74 25.40
CA SER A 382 25.07 -6.58 25.15
C SER A 382 24.42 -5.29 25.66
N LEU A 383 23.14 -5.08 25.36
CA LEU A 383 22.38 -3.92 25.84
C LEU A 383 22.34 -3.88 27.37
N LYS A 384 22.06 -5.00 28.04
CA LYS A 384 22.09 -5.11 29.51
C LYS A 384 23.45 -4.72 30.08
N ALA A 385 24.55 -5.21 29.49
CA ALA A 385 25.90 -4.89 29.93
C ALA A 385 26.21 -3.39 29.78
N VAL A 386 25.81 -2.76 28.67
CA VAL A 386 25.98 -1.32 28.44
C VAL A 386 25.19 -0.49 29.47
N ILE A 387 23.96 -0.89 29.80
CA ILE A 387 23.14 -0.21 30.82
C ILE A 387 23.80 -0.31 32.20
N ILE A 388 24.21 -1.51 32.61
CA ILE A 388 24.88 -1.74 33.90
C ILE A 388 26.19 -0.95 33.98
N GLY A 389 26.94 -0.89 32.88
CA GLY A 389 28.15 -0.07 32.80
C GLY A 389 27.88 1.44 32.88
N ALA A 390 26.81 1.92 32.26
CA ALA A 390 26.40 3.33 32.30
C ALA A 390 25.83 3.74 33.67
N PHE A 391 25.20 2.82 34.40
CA PHE A 391 24.57 3.06 35.69
C PHE A 391 25.03 2.02 36.74
N PRO A 392 26.25 2.17 37.29
CA PRO A 392 26.78 1.23 38.27
C PRO A 392 25.84 1.06 39.47
N GLY A 393 25.56 -0.20 39.83
CA GLY A 393 24.70 -0.54 40.98
C GLY A 393 23.21 -0.72 40.67
N ILE A 394 22.78 -0.53 39.41
CA ILE A 394 21.42 -0.89 39.01
C ILE A 394 21.26 -2.41 38.89
N GLN A 395 20.12 -2.94 39.34
CA GLN A 395 19.71 -4.30 39.07
C GLN A 395 18.55 -4.29 38.07
N LEU A 396 18.78 -4.85 36.88
CA LEU A 396 17.74 -4.99 35.87
C LEU A 396 16.83 -6.18 36.23
N PRO A 397 15.52 -6.10 35.94
CA PRO A 397 14.61 -7.24 36.05
C PRO A 397 15.11 -8.47 35.27
N PRO A 398 14.86 -9.71 35.73
CA PRO A 398 15.27 -10.92 35.02
C PRO A 398 14.76 -10.98 33.57
N ASP A 399 13.55 -10.48 33.35
CA ASP A 399 12.84 -10.40 32.08
C ASP A 399 13.09 -9.09 31.30
N PHE A 400 14.03 -8.25 31.75
CA PHE A 400 14.42 -7.07 30.98
C PHE A 400 14.88 -7.47 29.58
N GLY A 401 14.46 -6.71 28.57
CA GLY A 401 14.76 -7.04 27.17
C GLY A 401 13.82 -8.05 26.53
N THR A 402 12.74 -8.44 27.23
CA THR A 402 11.71 -9.34 26.69
C THR A 402 10.33 -8.68 26.66
N ASN A 403 9.50 -9.11 25.72
CA ASN A 403 8.09 -8.76 25.56
C ASN A 403 7.26 -10.05 25.51
N TYR A 404 5.98 -9.97 25.87
CA TYR A 404 5.04 -11.08 25.71
C TYR A 404 4.22 -10.92 24.42
N ILE A 405 4.31 -11.88 23.51
CA ILE A 405 3.39 -12.01 22.37
C ILE A 405 2.32 -13.03 22.78
N GLY A 406 1.21 -12.52 23.32
CA GLY A 406 0.15 -13.35 23.88
C GLY A 406 0.41 -13.81 25.32
N PRO A 407 -0.49 -14.63 25.90
CA PRO A 407 -0.51 -14.86 27.35
C PRO A 407 0.72 -15.60 27.92
N GLN A 408 1.58 -16.22 27.08
CA GLN A 408 2.66 -17.11 27.55
C GLN A 408 3.95 -17.13 26.71
N THR A 409 4.03 -16.45 25.56
CA THR A 409 5.23 -16.49 24.72
C THR A 409 6.07 -15.25 24.96
N GLN A 410 7.19 -15.41 25.67
CA GLN A 410 8.22 -14.38 25.75
C GLN A 410 9.04 -14.38 24.47
N VAL A 411 9.25 -13.19 23.92
CA VAL A 411 10.20 -12.92 22.83
C VAL A 411 11.10 -11.77 23.25
N ASN A 412 12.29 -11.69 22.68
CA ASN A 412 13.15 -10.54 22.90
C ASN A 412 12.51 -9.26 22.35
N TRP A 413 12.95 -8.12 22.89
CA TRP A 413 12.57 -6.81 22.35
C TRP A 413 12.88 -6.73 20.85
N PRO A 414 12.02 -6.04 20.09
CA PRO A 414 12.25 -5.88 18.66
C PRO A 414 13.52 -5.04 18.40
N ILE A 415 14.17 -5.29 17.27
CA ILE A 415 15.41 -4.61 16.84
C ILE A 415 15.30 -3.09 16.96
N GLN A 416 14.14 -2.51 16.62
CA GLN A 416 13.87 -1.08 16.70
C GLN A 416 14.05 -0.53 18.13
N GLN A 417 13.55 -1.25 19.12
CA GLN A 417 13.65 -0.86 20.52
C GLN A 417 15.09 -0.99 21.02
N VAL A 418 15.79 -2.07 20.65
CA VAL A 418 17.20 -2.26 20.99
C VAL A 418 18.08 -1.17 20.38
N VAL A 419 17.88 -0.84 19.11
CA VAL A 419 18.63 0.22 18.40
C VAL A 419 18.39 1.58 19.03
N MET A 420 17.13 1.93 19.32
CA MET A 420 16.82 3.21 19.97
C MET A 420 17.54 3.33 21.33
N VAL A 421 17.37 2.34 22.21
CA VAL A 421 17.97 2.39 23.55
C VAL A 421 19.49 2.38 23.47
N SER A 422 20.08 1.62 22.53
CA SER A 422 21.53 1.63 22.28
C SER A 422 22.03 3.00 21.82
N TRP A 423 21.34 3.64 20.89
CA TRP A 423 21.68 4.99 20.43
C TRP A 423 21.63 6.00 21.57
N MET A 424 20.60 5.95 22.42
CA MET A 424 20.49 6.81 23.60
C MET A 424 21.64 6.56 24.58
N LEU A 425 22.00 5.31 24.84
CA LEU A 425 23.12 4.97 25.74
C LEU A 425 24.45 5.47 25.19
N ASN A 426 24.68 5.34 23.88
CA ASN A 426 25.87 5.87 23.21
C ASN A 426 25.97 7.39 23.33
N LEU A 427 24.85 8.12 23.24
CA LEU A 427 24.85 9.55 23.52
C LEU A 427 25.34 9.86 24.94
N ILE A 428 24.76 9.18 25.93
CA ILE A 428 25.07 9.41 27.35
C ILE A 428 26.54 9.08 27.64
N GLN A 429 27.03 7.93 27.17
CA GLN A 429 28.42 7.51 27.35
C GLN A 429 29.41 8.44 26.65
N GLY A 430 29.02 9.05 25.53
CA GLY A 430 29.79 10.07 24.82
C GLY A 430 29.79 11.45 25.49
N GLY A 431 29.16 11.61 26.66
CA GLY A 431 29.00 12.91 27.34
C GLY A 431 27.91 13.80 26.75
N GLY A 432 27.05 13.22 25.90
CA GLY A 432 25.83 13.84 25.38
C GLY A 432 24.67 13.77 26.36
N SER A 433 23.51 14.25 25.93
CA SER A 433 22.26 14.19 26.70
C SER A 433 21.06 14.11 25.79
N ILE A 434 19.93 13.65 26.34
CA ILE A 434 18.62 13.75 25.71
C ILE A 434 17.61 14.20 26.76
N SER A 435 16.74 15.10 26.35
CA SER A 435 15.61 15.59 27.14
C SER A 435 14.41 15.73 26.21
N TYR A 436 13.23 15.69 26.82
CA TYR A 436 11.98 15.74 26.09
C TYR A 436 10.95 16.54 26.88
N THR A 437 10.30 17.48 26.21
CA THR A 437 9.15 18.19 26.75
C THR A 437 7.88 17.45 26.36
N ARG A 438 7.03 17.12 27.34
CA ARG A 438 5.81 16.33 27.09
C ARG A 438 4.91 16.97 26.03
N ASP A 439 4.28 16.12 25.23
CA ASP A 439 3.25 16.55 24.30
C ASP A 439 1.93 16.83 25.01
N THR A 440 1.09 17.67 24.39
CA THR A 440 -0.17 18.15 24.96
C THR A 440 -1.40 17.47 24.34
N THR A 441 -1.21 16.52 23.41
CA THR A 441 -2.31 15.74 22.83
C THR A 441 -3.16 15.14 23.95
N ALA A 442 -4.48 15.27 23.87
CA ALA A 442 -5.37 14.73 24.88
C ALA A 442 -5.25 13.20 24.93
N ILE A 443 -5.35 12.62 26.14
CA ILE A 443 -5.39 11.16 26.33
C ILE A 443 -6.72 10.65 25.76
N PRO A 444 -6.72 9.79 24.72
CA PRO A 444 -7.93 9.20 24.16
C PRO A 444 -8.73 8.45 25.22
N THR A 445 -10.07 8.52 25.15
CA THR A 445 -10.98 7.91 26.14
C THR A 445 -10.67 6.43 26.36
N MET A 446 -10.37 5.68 25.29
CA MET A 446 -9.97 4.28 25.41
C MET A 446 -8.79 4.09 26.38
N MET A 447 -7.77 4.95 26.31
CA MET A 447 -6.57 4.82 27.14
C MET A 447 -6.76 5.28 28.58
N GLN A 448 -7.80 6.07 28.87
CA GLN A 448 -8.01 6.62 30.21
C GLN A 448 -8.21 5.53 31.27
N GLN A 449 -8.61 4.32 30.86
CA GLN A 449 -8.83 3.18 31.75
C GLN A 449 -7.55 2.54 32.29
N TRP A 450 -6.41 2.70 31.62
CA TRP A 450 -5.12 2.12 32.06
C TRP A 450 -4.00 3.15 32.15
N MET A 451 -4.20 4.35 31.62
CA MET A 451 -3.22 5.44 31.70
C MET A 451 -3.67 6.50 32.70
N GLY A 452 -3.15 6.35 33.92
CA GLY A 452 -3.47 7.18 35.06
C GLY A 452 -2.79 6.69 36.33
N SER A 453 -3.28 7.16 37.46
CA SER A 453 -2.83 6.72 38.78
C SER A 453 -4.01 6.38 39.67
N CYS A 454 -3.86 5.33 40.46
CA CYS A 454 -4.78 4.99 41.52
C CYS A 454 -4.37 5.66 42.84
N SER A 455 -5.34 6.10 43.65
CA SER A 455 -5.10 6.50 45.04
C SER A 455 -4.52 5.36 45.90
N THR A 456 -4.69 4.11 45.45
CA THR A 456 -4.12 2.90 46.05
C THR A 456 -3.04 2.35 45.11
N PRO A 457 -1.74 2.55 45.41
CA PRO A 457 -0.64 2.35 44.45
C PRO A 457 -0.46 0.93 43.88
N GLN A 458 -1.07 -0.08 44.50
CA GLN A 458 -0.98 -1.47 44.07
C GLN A 458 -1.80 -1.81 42.80
N TYR A 459 -2.70 -0.91 42.37
CA TYR A 459 -3.52 -1.09 41.18
C TYR A 459 -3.05 -0.20 40.03
N TRP A 460 -2.94 -0.79 38.85
CA TRP A 460 -2.36 -0.18 37.66
C TRP A 460 -3.37 0.09 36.55
N ASP A 461 -4.65 -0.21 36.80
CA ASP A 461 -5.78 0.06 35.91
C ASP A 461 -6.99 0.57 36.71
N GLN A 462 -7.89 1.28 36.02
CA GLN A 462 -9.10 1.89 36.59
C GLN A 462 -10.03 0.86 37.21
N GLN A 463 -10.23 -0.29 36.56
CA GLN A 463 -11.17 -1.31 37.02
C GLN A 463 -10.71 -1.89 38.35
N SER A 464 -9.44 -2.31 38.44
CA SER A 464 -8.86 -2.82 39.68
C SER A 464 -8.81 -1.73 40.75
N CYS A 465 -8.48 -0.49 40.40
CA CYS A 465 -8.43 0.63 41.35
C CYS A 465 -9.80 0.89 42.00
N THR A 466 -10.81 1.17 41.18
CA THR A 466 -12.16 1.52 41.65
C THR A 466 -12.88 0.32 42.28
N GLY A 467 -12.67 -0.89 41.75
CA GLY A 467 -13.22 -2.13 42.30
C GLY A 467 -12.71 -2.45 43.71
N ASN A 468 -11.58 -1.87 44.11
CA ASN A 468 -10.99 -2.01 45.44
C ASN A 468 -11.07 -0.70 46.25
N GLY A 469 -12.03 0.19 45.93
CA GLY A 469 -12.32 1.41 46.70
C GLY A 469 -11.32 2.56 46.50
N GLY A 470 -10.41 2.45 45.53
CA GLY A 470 -9.51 3.53 45.13
C GLY A 470 -10.17 4.54 44.18
N THR A 471 -9.59 5.74 44.10
CA THR A 471 -9.95 6.76 43.11
C THR A 471 -8.94 6.74 41.97
N TRP A 472 -9.42 6.59 40.73
CA TRP A 472 -8.59 6.64 39.53
C TRP A 472 -8.55 8.05 38.96
N THR A 473 -7.35 8.55 38.66
CA THR A 473 -7.15 9.84 37.96
C THR A 473 -6.42 9.58 36.66
N SER A 474 -7.06 9.83 35.51
CA SER A 474 -6.39 9.70 34.22
C SER A 474 -5.37 10.81 34.05
N GLN A 475 -4.13 10.42 33.80
CA GLN A 475 -3.01 11.33 33.59
C GLN A 475 -1.84 10.59 32.94
N ARG A 476 -0.91 11.36 32.36
CA ARG A 476 0.38 10.84 31.90
C ARG A 476 1.20 10.35 33.09
N SER A 477 2.04 9.36 32.84
CA SER A 477 2.96 8.85 33.85
C SER A 477 4.13 9.82 34.03
N THR A 478 4.47 10.09 35.29
CA THR A 478 5.76 10.69 35.66
C THR A 478 6.76 9.56 35.83
N PHE A 479 7.82 9.57 35.03
CA PHE A 479 8.85 8.53 35.07
C PHE A 479 9.99 8.98 35.98
N GLU A 480 10.29 8.16 36.99
CA GLU A 480 11.42 8.33 37.89
C GLU A 480 12.34 7.12 37.78
N THR A 481 13.25 7.17 36.81
CA THR A 481 14.33 6.19 36.66
C THR A 481 15.67 6.81 37.12
N PRO A 482 16.74 6.01 37.30
CA PRO A 482 18.08 6.52 37.61
C PRO A 482 18.69 7.45 36.54
N SER A 483 18.01 7.66 35.41
CA SER A 483 18.51 8.46 34.29
C SER A 483 17.43 9.37 33.71
N THR A 484 17.71 10.67 33.64
CA THR A 484 16.83 11.64 32.99
C THR A 484 16.60 11.32 31.51
N ALA A 485 17.58 10.69 30.86
CA ALA A 485 17.46 10.23 29.47
C ALA A 485 16.45 9.08 29.33
N PHE A 486 16.46 8.10 30.25
CA PHE A 486 15.43 7.05 30.27
C PHE A 486 14.04 7.62 30.60
N ASN A 487 13.95 8.62 31.49
CA ASN A 487 12.69 9.34 31.73
C ASN A 487 12.17 10.01 30.46
N ALA A 488 13.07 10.66 29.70
CA ALA A 488 12.74 11.26 28.41
C ALA A 488 12.30 10.22 27.39
N TYR A 489 13.00 9.08 27.29
CA TYR A 489 12.64 7.96 26.42
C TYR A 489 11.23 7.41 26.70
N LEU A 490 10.93 7.07 27.96
CA LEU A 490 9.63 6.54 28.35
C LEU A 490 8.51 7.57 28.14
N ALA A 491 8.79 8.85 28.41
CA ALA A 491 7.87 9.95 28.15
C ALA A 491 7.57 10.12 26.65
N MET A 492 8.60 10.06 25.79
CA MET A 492 8.42 10.09 24.33
C MET A 492 7.60 8.88 23.86
N GLN A 493 7.93 7.67 24.32
CA GLN A 493 7.21 6.45 23.94
C GLN A 493 5.73 6.52 24.32
N GLN A 494 5.41 7.01 25.52
CA GLN A 494 4.03 7.21 25.96
C GLN A 494 3.29 8.24 25.09
N ASP A 495 3.92 9.36 24.75
CA ASP A 495 3.28 10.39 23.94
C ASP A 495 3.12 9.97 22.47
N VAL A 496 4.07 9.22 21.89
CA VAL A 496 3.93 8.60 20.57
C VAL A 496 2.76 7.62 20.56
N ASN A 497 2.61 6.78 21.60
CA ASN A 497 1.47 5.86 21.73
C ASN A 497 0.14 6.62 21.87
N ILE A 498 0.10 7.72 22.64
CA ILE A 498 -1.08 8.60 22.74
C ILE A 498 -1.48 9.14 21.37
N VAL A 499 -0.52 9.62 20.58
CA VAL A 499 -0.80 10.17 19.24
C VAL A 499 -1.32 9.09 18.30
N ASP A 500 -0.75 7.89 18.35
CA ASP A 500 -1.21 6.75 17.55
C ASP A 500 -2.62 6.28 17.95
N MET A 501 -2.90 6.16 19.24
CA MET A 501 -4.24 5.82 19.73
C MET A 501 -5.25 6.94 19.46
N ALA A 502 -4.84 8.20 19.50
CA ALA A 502 -5.72 9.32 19.17
C ALA A 502 -6.16 9.28 17.69
N ARG A 503 -5.26 8.89 16.78
CA ARG A 503 -5.62 8.61 15.38
C ARG A 503 -6.70 7.55 15.28
N ASN A 504 -6.59 6.48 16.08
CA ASN A 504 -7.53 5.37 16.05
C ASN A 504 -8.85 5.63 16.82
N SER A 505 -8.87 6.60 17.72
CA SER A 505 -10.04 6.91 18.57
C SER A 505 -11.31 7.28 17.82
N ILE A 506 -11.19 7.68 16.54
CA ILE A 506 -12.35 7.90 15.66
C ILE A 506 -13.20 6.64 15.46
N TRP A 507 -12.67 5.45 15.78
CA TRP A 507 -13.34 4.16 15.69
C TRP A 507 -13.96 3.67 17.01
N ASP A 508 -13.72 4.36 18.14
CA ASP A 508 -14.11 3.89 19.48
C ASP A 508 -15.64 3.85 19.72
N ASN A 509 -16.43 4.59 18.93
CA ASN A 509 -17.86 4.79 19.18
C ASN A 509 -18.79 3.78 18.48
N ASN A 510 -18.30 2.64 17.98
CA ASN A 510 -19.04 1.66 17.18
C ASN A 510 -19.71 2.20 15.89
N ASN A 511 -19.58 3.50 15.62
CA ASN A 511 -19.95 4.11 14.35
C ASN A 511 -18.74 4.08 13.42
N GLN A 512 -18.99 3.76 12.15
CA GLN A 512 -17.95 3.89 11.14
C GLN A 512 -17.65 5.39 10.95
N PRO A 513 -16.41 5.86 11.21
CA PRO A 513 -16.07 7.26 11.05
C PRO A 513 -16.34 7.70 9.62
N THR A 514 -16.79 8.94 9.48
CA THR A 514 -16.89 9.60 8.19
C THR A 514 -15.50 9.71 7.55
N GLN A 515 -15.49 9.97 6.26
CA GLN A 515 -14.25 10.10 5.52
C GLN A 515 -13.43 11.34 5.90
N GLU A 516 -14.10 12.47 6.08
CA GLU A 516 -13.47 13.71 6.55
C GLU A 516 -12.80 13.50 7.90
N GLN A 517 -13.42 12.72 8.80
CA GLN A 517 -12.83 12.34 10.08
C GLN A 517 -11.57 11.49 9.91
N ARG A 518 -11.52 10.55 8.95
CA ARG A 518 -10.32 9.74 8.68
C ARG A 518 -9.17 10.58 8.13
N MET A 519 -9.44 11.43 7.14
CA MET A 519 -8.44 12.32 6.54
C MET A 519 -7.89 13.32 7.57
N GLN A 520 -8.77 13.92 8.38
CA GLN A 520 -8.35 14.82 9.45
C GLN A 520 -7.52 14.08 10.50
N ALA A 521 -7.91 12.87 10.89
CA ALA A 521 -7.14 12.07 11.85
C ALA A 521 -5.73 11.71 11.33
N ALA A 522 -5.59 11.42 10.03
CA ALA A 522 -4.28 11.17 9.40
C ALA A 522 -3.41 12.45 9.36
N SER A 523 -3.99 13.59 8.99
CA SER A 523 -3.29 14.89 9.00
C SER A 523 -2.87 15.31 10.41
N ASP A 524 -3.78 15.16 11.39
CA ASP A 524 -3.53 15.41 12.80
C ASP A 524 -2.42 14.51 13.33
N PHE A 525 -2.40 13.24 12.95
CA PHE A 525 -1.37 12.29 13.35
C PHE A 525 0.02 12.77 12.91
N MET A 526 0.18 13.14 11.63
CA MET A 526 1.45 13.65 11.11
C MET A 526 1.88 14.94 11.81
N THR A 527 0.93 15.87 12.00
CA THR A 527 1.18 17.15 12.70
C THR A 527 1.61 16.93 14.15
N ARG A 528 0.97 16.01 14.85
CA ARG A 528 1.29 15.69 16.25
C ARG A 528 2.63 14.95 16.38
N LEU A 529 2.97 14.06 15.45
CA LEU A 529 4.31 13.45 15.42
C LEU A 529 5.41 14.49 15.18
N ALA A 530 5.20 15.44 14.27
CA ALA A 530 6.13 16.55 14.06
C ALA A 530 6.24 17.45 15.30
N SER A 531 5.13 17.68 16.02
CA SER A 531 5.15 18.36 17.32
C SER A 531 6.02 17.62 18.33
N ILE A 532 5.88 16.30 18.47
CA ILE A 532 6.73 15.49 19.36
C ILE A 532 8.20 15.60 18.94
N GLU A 533 8.50 15.47 17.64
CA GLU A 533 9.86 15.61 17.10
C GLU A 533 10.51 16.93 17.52
N SER A 534 9.78 18.04 17.40
CA SER A 534 10.26 19.38 17.76
C SER A 534 10.59 19.53 19.25
N LYS A 535 9.97 18.71 20.11
CA LYS A 535 10.15 18.72 21.57
C LYS A 535 11.33 17.87 22.03
N ILE A 536 12.00 17.15 21.12
CA ILE A 536 13.22 16.40 21.40
C ILE A 536 14.41 17.36 21.40
N VAL A 537 15.14 17.40 22.53
CA VAL A 537 16.43 18.08 22.64
C VAL A 537 17.47 17.03 22.96
N ALA A 538 18.33 16.72 21.99
CA ALA A 538 19.43 15.77 22.15
C ALA A 538 20.74 16.40 21.70
N THR A 539 21.79 16.19 22.49
CA THR A 539 23.13 16.73 22.28
C THR A 539 24.11 15.56 22.25
N LYS A 540 24.98 15.53 21.23
CA LYS A 540 26.05 14.54 21.07
C LYS A 540 27.32 14.98 21.78
N ALA A 541 28.29 14.07 21.83
CA ALA A 541 29.66 14.39 22.18
C ALA A 541 30.16 15.64 21.42
N GLY A 542 30.76 16.59 22.13
CA GLY A 542 31.24 17.85 21.54
C GLY A 542 30.18 18.93 21.34
N GLY A 543 28.96 18.77 21.88
CA GLY A 543 27.95 19.83 21.95
C GLY A 543 27.09 20.00 20.69
N THR A 544 27.24 19.14 19.70
CA THR A 544 26.42 19.18 18.48
C THR A 544 25.02 18.63 18.74
N SER A 545 23.98 19.29 18.23
CA SER A 545 22.60 18.80 18.35
C SER A 545 22.37 17.57 17.47
N ALA A 546 21.49 16.66 17.89
CA ALA A 546 20.95 15.63 17.01
C ALA A 546 20.28 16.28 15.80
N SER A 547 20.55 15.72 14.63
CA SER A 547 19.98 16.17 13.36
C SER A 547 18.46 15.95 13.31
N ALA A 548 17.77 16.67 12.43
CA ALA A 548 16.35 16.43 12.17
C ALA A 548 16.08 14.98 11.73
N ALA A 549 16.97 14.41 10.89
CA ALA A 549 16.88 13.01 10.47
C ALA A 549 16.92 12.04 11.66
N GLU A 550 17.83 12.26 12.63
CA GLU A 550 17.89 11.44 13.84
C GLU A 550 16.63 11.58 14.69
N LYS A 551 16.09 12.79 14.85
CA LYS A 551 14.84 13.00 15.59
C LYS A 551 13.65 12.30 14.92
N LYS A 552 13.50 12.42 13.60
CA LYS A 552 12.48 11.69 12.81
C LYS A 552 12.65 10.18 12.95
N ALA A 553 13.89 9.69 12.94
CA ALA A 553 14.20 8.28 13.13
C ALA A 553 13.82 7.76 14.53
N ILE A 554 14.07 8.53 15.60
CA ILE A 554 13.66 8.19 16.98
C ILE A 554 12.14 7.98 17.04
N ILE A 555 11.36 8.93 16.52
CA ILE A 555 9.90 8.84 16.51
C ILE A 555 9.44 7.62 15.69
N LYS A 556 10.06 7.38 14.52
CA LYS A 556 9.71 6.24 13.68
C LYS A 556 9.94 4.90 14.37
N LEU A 557 11.07 4.72 15.07
CA LEU A 557 11.36 3.47 15.77
C LEU A 557 10.48 3.25 17.02
N MET A 558 9.85 4.30 17.55
CA MET A 558 8.89 4.21 18.66
C MET A 558 7.47 3.85 18.21
N LEU A 559 7.13 4.11 16.94
CA LEU A 559 5.86 3.66 16.38
C LEU A 559 5.86 2.14 16.25
N GLN A 560 4.72 1.52 16.50
CA GLN A 560 4.53 0.13 16.11
C GLN A 560 4.58 0.07 14.58
N PRO A 561 5.38 -0.84 14.00
CA PRO A 561 5.35 -1.02 12.56
C PRO A 561 3.91 -1.34 12.16
N ASN A 562 3.42 -0.72 11.10
CA ASN A 562 2.08 -0.96 10.58
C ASN A 562 2.13 -0.88 9.06
N ALA A 563 1.47 -1.85 8.44
CA ALA A 563 1.33 -1.99 6.99
C ALA A 563 -0.06 -1.55 6.47
N ASN A 564 -0.92 -1.06 7.36
CA ASN A 564 -2.26 -0.55 7.05
C ASN A 564 -2.31 0.97 7.01
#